data_AF-A0AA43KUX3-F1
#
_entry.id   AF-A0AA43KUX3-F1
#
_cell.length_a   1.000
_cell.length_b   1.000
_cell.length_c   1.000
_cell.angle_alpha   90.00
_cell.angle_beta   90.00
_cell.angle_gamma   90.00
#
_symmetry.space_group_name_H-M   'P 1'
#
loop_
_entity.id
_entity.type
_entity.pdbx_description
1 polymer ?
#
loop_
_entity_poly.entity_id
_entity_poly.type
_entity_poly.pdbx_seq_one_letter_code
_entity_poly.pdbx_strand_id
1 'polypeptide(L)'
;MKYSDRLVEKIVKLIEQDSYTITEICRTLKLTTKTFYDWKKTRSDFRRAIEEAEDRRDEALATLVRHSLRDQLEGYIEVTERITYEDDGWGGEKIKNRVVTKRKRAPGAHVMKLVLDRQDKKREKQKETEQTSRPFVLKFPKDADVEASTQMVNKFLDKVTSPQPHEIRQQDNGETDDDDRYTTVIL
;
A
#
# COMPACT_ATOMS: atom_id res chain seq x y z
N MET A 1 -18.76 -15.04 30.62
CA MET A 1 -18.44 -15.82 29.41
C MET A 1 -16.97 -16.20 29.47
N LYS A 2 -16.60 -17.47 29.22
CA LYS A 2 -15.21 -17.94 29.37
C LYS A 2 -14.47 -17.79 28.03
N TYR A 3 -13.22 -17.36 28.10
CA TYR A 3 -12.32 -17.34 26.95
C TYR A 3 -12.03 -18.78 26.50
N SER A 4 -12.02 -19.00 25.18
CA SER A 4 -11.71 -20.29 24.57
C SER A 4 -11.13 -20.07 23.18
N ASP A 5 -10.11 -20.82 22.81
CA ASP A 5 -9.43 -20.70 21.52
C ASP A 5 -10.39 -20.94 20.34
N ARG A 6 -11.33 -21.89 20.50
CA ARG A 6 -12.41 -22.14 19.51
C ARG A 6 -13.30 -20.92 19.28
N LEU A 7 -13.49 -20.08 20.29
CA LEU A 7 -14.28 -18.86 20.17
C LEU A 7 -13.45 -17.78 19.46
N VAL A 8 -12.16 -17.66 19.78
CA VAL A 8 -11.22 -16.75 19.10
C VAL A 8 -11.12 -17.08 17.61
N GLU A 9 -10.95 -18.35 17.26
CA GLU A 9 -10.91 -18.79 15.85
C GLU A 9 -12.18 -18.40 15.09
N LYS A 10 -13.36 -18.49 15.72
CA LYS A 10 -14.62 -18.06 15.10
C LYS A 10 -14.68 -16.55 14.91
N ILE A 11 -14.22 -15.77 15.89
CA ILE A 11 -14.13 -14.31 15.77
C ILE A 11 -13.21 -13.95 14.60
N VAL A 12 -12.01 -14.52 14.55
CA VAL A 12 -11.01 -14.28 13.50
C VAL A 12 -11.60 -14.56 12.12
N LYS A 13 -12.25 -15.72 11.92
CA LYS A 13 -12.89 -16.06 10.65
C LYS A 13 -13.99 -15.07 10.23
N LEU A 14 -14.78 -14.57 11.18
CA LEU A 14 -15.84 -13.61 10.87
C LEU A 14 -15.27 -12.22 10.51
N ILE A 15 -14.13 -11.83 11.09
CA ILE A 15 -13.44 -10.59 10.74
C ILE A 15 -12.82 -10.69 9.35
N GLU A 16 -12.18 -11.82 9.03
CA GLU A 16 -11.61 -12.07 7.70
C GLU A 16 -12.63 -12.03 6.58
N GLN A 17 -13.89 -12.40 6.87
CA GLN A 17 -14.98 -12.40 5.89
C GLN A 17 -15.54 -11.02 5.53
N ASP A 18 -15.14 -9.95 6.23
CA ASP A 18 -15.55 -8.53 6.00
C ASP A 18 -17.06 -8.26 5.85
N SER A 19 -17.91 -9.16 6.37
CA SER A 19 -19.37 -9.05 6.23
C SER A 19 -20.08 -8.68 7.53
N TYR A 20 -19.34 -8.62 8.63
CA TYR A 20 -19.88 -8.39 9.96
C TYR A 20 -19.10 -7.32 10.70
N THR A 21 -19.84 -6.38 11.30
CA THR A 21 -19.29 -5.46 12.28
C THR A 21 -18.95 -6.19 13.58
N ILE A 22 -18.02 -5.65 14.38
CA ILE A 22 -17.66 -6.20 15.70
C ILE A 22 -18.91 -6.42 16.57
N THR A 23 -19.89 -5.51 16.50
CA THR A 23 -21.16 -5.63 17.23
C THR A 23 -21.98 -6.84 16.77
N GLU A 24 -22.06 -7.10 15.47
CA GLU A 24 -22.77 -8.26 14.91
C GLU A 24 -22.06 -9.57 15.23
N ILE A 25 -20.73 -9.58 15.19
CA ILE A 25 -19.91 -10.73 15.62
C ILE A 25 -20.21 -11.02 17.10
N CYS A 26 -20.18 -9.99 17.94
CA CYS A 26 -20.49 -10.13 19.37
C CYS A 26 -21.89 -10.68 19.60
N ARG A 27 -22.92 -10.16 18.92
CA ARG A 27 -24.30 -10.66 19.01
C ARG A 27 -24.40 -12.13 18.58
N THR A 28 -23.79 -12.49 17.45
CA THR A 28 -23.81 -13.85 16.89
C THR A 28 -23.17 -14.85 17.83
N LEU A 29 -22.07 -14.48 18.47
CA LEU A 29 -21.33 -15.34 19.39
C LEU A 29 -21.84 -15.25 20.84
N LYS A 30 -22.90 -14.48 21.10
CA LYS A 30 -23.42 -14.18 22.46
C LYS A 30 -22.35 -13.59 23.40
N LEU A 31 -21.45 -12.81 22.82
CA LEU A 31 -20.41 -12.04 23.50
C LEU A 31 -20.88 -10.60 23.71
N THR A 32 -20.43 -9.94 24.78
CA THR A 32 -20.63 -8.49 24.92
C THR A 32 -19.47 -7.75 24.27
N THR A 33 -19.75 -6.61 23.64
CA THR A 33 -18.71 -5.74 23.05
C THR A 33 -17.67 -5.32 24.08
N LYS A 34 -18.08 -5.07 25.33
CA LYS A 34 -17.17 -4.80 26.45
C LYS A 34 -16.17 -5.95 26.66
N THR A 35 -16.64 -7.19 26.73
CA THR A 35 -15.75 -8.35 26.88
C THR A 35 -14.78 -8.50 25.71
N PHE A 36 -15.23 -8.22 24.47
CA PHE A 36 -14.35 -8.23 23.30
C PHE A 36 -13.20 -7.23 23.44
N TYR A 37 -13.49 -5.97 23.76
CA TYR A 37 -12.45 -4.94 23.90
C TYR A 37 -11.58 -5.15 25.15
N ASP A 38 -12.16 -5.65 26.24
CA ASP A 38 -11.41 -6.05 27.43
C ASP A 38 -10.39 -7.14 27.09
N TRP A 39 -10.77 -8.15 26.29
CA TRP A 39 -9.84 -9.16 25.79
C TRP A 39 -8.80 -8.57 24.86
N LYS A 40 -9.18 -7.70 23.90
CA LYS A 40 -8.21 -7.04 23.00
C LYS A 40 -7.18 -6.21 23.77
N LYS A 41 -7.54 -5.65 24.93
CA LYS A 41 -6.64 -4.88 25.80
C LYS A 41 -5.76 -5.77 26.69
N THR A 42 -6.35 -6.79 27.31
CA THR A 42 -5.70 -7.59 28.37
C THR A 42 -4.92 -8.79 27.84
N ARG A 43 -5.22 -9.25 26.62
CA ARG A 43 -4.69 -10.50 26.04
C ARG A 43 -3.99 -10.21 24.72
N SER A 44 -2.66 -10.26 24.73
CA SER A 44 -1.82 -9.95 23.56
C SER A 44 -1.96 -10.98 22.43
N ASP A 45 -2.19 -12.24 22.76
CA ASP A 45 -2.50 -13.32 21.82
C ASP A 45 -3.79 -13.03 21.04
N PHE A 46 -4.86 -12.68 21.75
CA PHE A 46 -6.13 -12.30 21.14
C PHE A 46 -5.97 -11.05 20.29
N ARG A 47 -5.31 -10.01 20.81
CA ARG A 47 -5.06 -8.77 20.05
C ARG A 47 -4.33 -9.05 18.73
N ARG A 48 -3.24 -9.80 18.78
CA ARG A 48 -2.47 -10.16 17.59
C ARG A 48 -3.30 -10.95 16.58
N ALA A 49 -4.11 -11.90 17.05
CA ALA A 49 -4.98 -12.67 16.16
C ALA A 49 -6.02 -11.79 15.44
N ILE A 50 -6.52 -10.74 16.11
CA ILE A 50 -7.43 -9.76 15.51
C ILE A 50 -6.71 -8.88 14.49
N GLU A 51 -5.53 -8.36 14.82
CA GLU A 51 -4.70 -7.56 13.91
C GLU A 51 -4.36 -8.35 12.64
N GLU A 52 -3.94 -9.61 12.79
CA GLU A 52 -3.62 -10.48 11.66
C GLU A 52 -4.85 -10.82 10.79
N ALA A 53 -6.03 -10.92 11.41
CA ALA A 53 -7.30 -11.10 10.69
C ALA A 53 -7.67 -9.85 9.88
N GLU A 54 -7.50 -8.66 10.49
CA GLU A 54 -7.70 -7.36 9.84
C GLU A 54 -6.73 -7.19 8.65
N ASP A 55 -5.45 -7.54 8.83
CA ASP A 55 -4.44 -7.50 7.76
C ASP A 55 -4.78 -8.42 6.58
N ARG A 56 -5.17 -9.69 6.86
CA ARG A 56 -5.59 -10.65 5.83
C ARG A 56 -6.79 -10.14 5.03
N ARG A 57 -7.76 -9.56 5.73
CA ARG A 57 -8.95 -8.96 5.12
C ARG A 57 -8.56 -7.81 4.20
N ASP A 58 -7.71 -6.91 4.67
CA ASP A 58 -7.27 -5.75 3.91
C ASP A 58 -6.44 -6.16 2.68
N GLU A 59 -5.64 -7.22 2.78
CA GLU A 59 -4.93 -7.81 1.63
C GLU A 59 -5.87 -8.42 0.58
N ALA A 60 -6.92 -9.12 1.02
CA ALA A 60 -7.94 -9.66 0.14
C ALA A 60 -8.71 -8.53 -0.59
N LEU A 61 -9.08 -7.47 0.12
CA LEU A 61 -9.71 -6.28 -0.46
C LEU A 61 -8.78 -5.58 -1.46
N ALA A 62 -7.51 -5.40 -1.11
CA ALA A 62 -6.53 -4.82 -2.01
C ALA A 62 -6.38 -5.63 -3.30
N THR A 63 -6.47 -6.96 -3.20
CA THR A 63 -6.43 -7.87 -4.35
C THR A 63 -7.68 -7.71 -5.22
N LEU A 64 -8.88 -7.66 -4.63
CA LEU A 64 -10.13 -7.39 -5.34
C LEU A 64 -10.10 -6.04 -6.07
N VAL A 65 -9.60 -4.99 -5.41
CA VAL A 65 -9.43 -3.67 -6.02
C VAL A 65 -8.47 -3.72 -7.20
N ARG A 66 -7.36 -4.47 -7.12
CA ARG A 66 -6.44 -4.66 -8.26
C ARG A 66 -7.10 -5.37 -9.43
N HIS A 67 -7.93 -6.38 -9.16
CA HIS A 67 -8.71 -7.06 -10.20
C HIS A 67 -9.72 -6.12 -10.86
N SER A 68 -10.52 -5.41 -10.06
CA SER A 68 -11.48 -4.42 -10.56
C SER A 68 -10.82 -3.31 -11.39
N LEU A 69 -9.65 -2.81 -10.95
CA LEU A 69 -8.87 -1.84 -11.70
C LEU A 69 -8.42 -2.39 -13.06
N ARG A 70 -7.99 -3.65 -13.10
CA ARG A 70 -7.60 -4.34 -14.34
C ARG A 70 -8.78 -4.48 -15.29
N ASP A 71 -9.93 -4.93 -14.79
CA ASP A 71 -11.15 -5.07 -15.60
C ASP A 71 -11.59 -3.71 -16.19
N GLN A 72 -11.43 -2.62 -15.42
CA GLN A 72 -11.71 -1.27 -15.92
C GLN A 72 -10.73 -0.82 -17.01
N LEU A 73 -9.47 -1.28 -16.98
CA LEU A 73 -8.43 -0.95 -17.97
C LEU A 73 -8.54 -1.76 -19.26
N GLU A 74 -8.91 -3.04 -19.16
CA GLU A 74 -9.13 -3.90 -20.34
C GLU A 74 -10.41 -3.51 -21.10
N GLY A 75 -11.29 -2.76 -20.44
CA GLY A 75 -12.55 -2.25 -20.96
C GLY A 75 -13.66 -3.27 -20.76
N TYR A 76 -14.69 -2.90 -20.00
CA TYR A 76 -15.84 -3.76 -19.75
C TYR A 76 -16.99 -3.45 -20.74
N ILE A 77 -17.80 -4.49 -21.01
CA ILE A 77 -19.05 -4.35 -21.76
C ILE A 77 -20.16 -4.03 -20.77
N GLU A 78 -20.65 -2.80 -20.80
CA GLU A 78 -21.83 -2.41 -20.05
C GLU A 78 -23.06 -2.98 -20.75
N VAL A 79 -23.79 -3.87 -20.06
CA VAL A 79 -25.04 -4.47 -20.55
C VAL A 79 -26.20 -3.81 -19.82
N THR A 80 -26.98 -3.01 -20.53
CA THR A 80 -28.22 -2.42 -20.00
C THR A 80 -29.40 -3.22 -20.52
N GLU A 81 -30.15 -3.83 -19.61
CA GLU A 81 -31.40 -4.52 -19.94
C GLU A 81 -32.61 -3.65 -19.59
N ARG A 82 -33.47 -3.41 -20.58
CA ARG A 82 -34.77 -2.79 -20.38
C ARG A 82 -35.85 -3.82 -20.68
N ILE A 83 -36.61 -4.19 -19.65
CA ILE A 83 -37.74 -5.11 -19.75
C ILE A 83 -39.02 -4.29 -19.67
N THR A 84 -39.87 -4.39 -20.68
CA THR A 84 -41.20 -3.78 -20.70
C THR A 84 -42.23 -4.89 -20.48
N TYR A 85 -43.05 -4.75 -19.44
CA TYR A 85 -44.15 -5.66 -19.10
C TYR A 85 -45.47 -5.14 -19.66
N GLU A 86 -46.35 -6.06 -20.05
CA GLU A 86 -47.73 -5.79 -20.45
C GLU A 86 -48.66 -6.73 -19.67
N ASP A 87 -49.81 -6.22 -19.28
CA ASP A 87 -50.85 -6.97 -18.58
C ASP A 87 -51.47 -7.99 -19.55
N ASP A 88 -51.51 -9.26 -19.16
CA ASP A 88 -52.08 -10.33 -19.96
C ASP A 88 -53.63 -10.38 -19.90
N GLY A 89 -54.25 -9.46 -19.16
CA GLY A 89 -55.69 -9.37 -18.99
C GLY A 89 -56.26 -10.38 -17.97
N TRP A 90 -55.39 -11.19 -17.36
CA TRP A 90 -55.73 -12.18 -16.32
C TRP A 90 -54.97 -11.95 -15.01
N GLY A 91 -54.36 -10.77 -14.84
CA GLY A 91 -53.61 -10.39 -13.65
C GLY A 91 -52.18 -10.94 -13.60
N GLY A 92 -51.67 -11.46 -14.71
CA GLY A 92 -50.29 -11.89 -14.87
C GLY A 92 -49.45 -10.85 -15.62
N GLU A 93 -48.25 -10.56 -15.13
CA GLU A 93 -47.29 -9.75 -15.88
C GLU A 93 -46.65 -10.59 -16.99
N LYS A 94 -46.82 -10.19 -18.26
CA LYS A 94 -46.13 -10.79 -19.40
C LYS A 94 -45.05 -9.87 -19.93
N ILE A 95 -43.84 -10.38 -20.13
CA ILE A 95 -42.75 -9.61 -20.75
C ILE A 95 -43.10 -9.37 -22.23
N LYS A 96 -43.36 -8.11 -22.59
CA LYS A 96 -43.66 -7.68 -23.97
C LYS A 96 -42.41 -7.50 -24.80
N ASN A 97 -41.38 -6.89 -24.23
CA ASN A 97 -40.15 -6.59 -24.94
C ASN A 97 -38.95 -6.58 -23.98
N ARG A 98 -37.84 -7.18 -24.42
CA ARG A 98 -36.55 -7.13 -23.71
C ARG A 98 -35.51 -6.53 -24.66
N VAL A 99 -35.05 -5.33 -24.33
CA VAL A 99 -33.99 -4.65 -25.08
C VAL A 99 -32.68 -4.76 -24.30
N VAL A 100 -31.68 -5.42 -24.89
CA VAL A 100 -30.35 -5.58 -24.31
C VAL A 100 -29.38 -4.69 -25.09
N THR A 101 -28.90 -3.60 -24.48
CA THR A 101 -27.90 -2.72 -25.08
C THR A 101 -26.52 -3.05 -24.54
N LYS A 102 -25.57 -3.37 -25.42
CA LYS A 102 -24.17 -3.62 -25.07
C LYS A 102 -23.30 -2.45 -25.50
N ARG A 103 -22.60 -1.80 -24.58
CA ARG A 103 -21.66 -0.70 -24.87
C ARG A 103 -20.26 -1.05 -24.37
N LYS A 104 -19.27 -1.03 -25.26
CA LYS A 104 -17.86 -1.12 -24.86
C LYS A 104 -17.41 0.25 -24.35
N ARG A 105 -17.05 0.35 -23.07
CA ARG A 105 -16.57 1.60 -22.46
C ARG A 105 -15.03 1.61 -22.50
N ALA A 106 -14.46 2.74 -22.89
CA ALA A 106 -13.03 2.97 -22.66
C ALA A 106 -12.77 3.12 -21.16
N PRO A 107 -11.54 2.84 -20.69
CA PRO A 107 -11.16 3.07 -19.30
C PRO A 107 -11.41 4.52 -18.90
N GLY A 108 -11.91 4.73 -17.68
CA GLY A 108 -12.08 6.08 -17.15
C GLY A 108 -10.74 6.81 -17.05
N ALA A 109 -10.70 8.09 -17.40
CA ALA A 109 -9.48 8.92 -17.34
C ALA A 109 -8.79 8.90 -15.97
N HIS A 110 -9.59 8.86 -14.88
CA HIS A 110 -9.09 8.78 -13.51
C HIS A 110 -8.28 7.49 -13.24
N VAL A 111 -8.70 6.35 -13.80
CA VAL A 111 -8.00 5.07 -13.64
C VAL A 111 -6.71 5.05 -14.45
N MET A 112 -6.73 5.58 -15.66
CA MET A 112 -5.51 5.74 -16.46
C MET A 112 -4.49 6.61 -15.72
N LYS A 113 -4.93 7.77 -15.20
CA LYS A 113 -4.11 8.67 -14.39
C LYS A 113 -3.52 7.96 -13.16
N LEU A 114 -4.34 7.23 -12.40
CA LEU A 114 -3.89 6.50 -11.20
C LEU A 114 -2.74 5.53 -11.50
N VAL A 115 -2.83 4.80 -12.62
CA VAL A 115 -1.78 3.85 -13.03
C VAL A 115 -0.50 4.56 -13.44
N LEU A 116 -0.60 5.65 -14.20
CA LEU A 116 0.56 6.46 -14.59
C LEU A 116 1.23 7.08 -13.36
N ASP A 117 0.46 7.71 -12.47
CA ASP A 117 0.95 8.30 -11.21
C ASP A 117 1.70 7.26 -10.36
N ARG A 118 1.23 6.00 -10.33
CA ARG A 118 1.89 4.91 -9.60
C ARG A 118 3.25 4.53 -10.24
N GLN A 119 3.35 4.56 -11.57
CA GLN A 119 4.61 4.31 -12.28
C GLN A 119 5.60 5.44 -12.05
N ASP A 120 5.15 6.68 -12.13
CA ASP A 120 6.01 7.85 -11.93
C ASP A 120 6.57 7.88 -10.51
N LYS A 121 5.73 7.67 -9.49
CA LYS A 121 6.19 7.55 -8.09
C LYS A 121 7.19 6.41 -7.88
N LYS A 122 7.04 5.29 -8.60
CA LYS A 122 8.01 4.19 -8.53
C LYS A 122 9.35 4.60 -9.13
N ARG A 123 9.34 5.31 -10.27
CA ARG A 123 10.54 5.84 -10.93
C ARG A 123 11.22 6.90 -10.05
N GLU A 124 10.46 7.78 -9.41
CA GLU A 124 10.98 8.79 -8.48
C GLU A 124 11.70 8.14 -7.30
N LYS A 125 11.06 7.16 -6.62
CA LYS A 125 11.70 6.42 -5.52
C LYS A 125 12.97 5.68 -5.95
N GLN A 126 12.98 5.13 -7.17
CA GLN A 126 14.18 4.49 -7.74
C GLN A 126 15.29 5.51 -7.95
N LYS A 127 14.99 6.67 -8.54
CA LYS A 127 15.95 7.76 -8.72
C LYS A 127 16.48 8.29 -7.38
N GLU A 128 15.62 8.46 -6.38
CA GLU A 128 16.02 8.86 -5.03
C GLU A 128 16.98 7.83 -4.40
N THR A 129 16.66 6.54 -4.52
CA THR A 129 17.52 5.45 -4.02
C THR A 129 18.87 5.45 -4.74
N GLU A 130 18.87 5.56 -6.07
CA GLU A 130 20.07 5.66 -6.90
C GLU A 130 20.90 6.91 -6.58
N GLN A 131 20.25 8.03 -6.26
CA GLN A 131 20.91 9.27 -5.87
C GLN A 131 21.55 9.18 -4.49
N THR A 132 20.89 8.52 -3.52
CA THR A 132 21.47 8.24 -2.20
C THR A 132 22.55 7.15 -2.22
N SER A 133 22.56 6.31 -3.26
CA SER A 133 23.55 5.24 -3.46
C SER A 133 24.80 5.71 -4.23
N ARG A 134 24.87 6.99 -4.63
CA ARG A 134 26.09 7.53 -5.25
C ARG A 134 27.19 7.55 -4.19
N PRO A 135 28.37 6.98 -4.47
CA PRO A 135 29.44 6.95 -3.50
C PRO A 135 29.90 8.38 -3.19
N PHE A 136 30.30 8.61 -1.96
CA PHE A 136 30.75 9.94 -1.54
C PHE A 136 32.18 10.14 -2.00
N VAL A 137 32.37 11.03 -2.98
CA VAL A 137 33.69 11.29 -3.57
C VAL A 137 34.36 12.44 -2.83
N LEU A 138 35.46 12.15 -2.14
CA LEU A 138 36.32 13.14 -1.49
C LEU A 138 37.54 13.39 -2.37
N LYS A 139 37.80 14.68 -2.66
CA LYS A 139 39.01 15.13 -3.34
C LYS A 139 39.99 15.69 -2.31
N PHE A 140 41.17 15.10 -2.21
CA PHE A 140 42.25 15.58 -1.35
C PHE A 140 43.39 16.17 -2.19
N PRO A 141 44.02 17.28 -1.77
CA PRO A 141 45.24 17.76 -2.43
C PRO A 141 46.32 16.68 -2.42
N LYS A 142 47.13 16.55 -3.49
CA LYS A 142 48.21 15.55 -3.56
C LYS A 142 49.25 15.67 -2.43
N ASP A 143 49.39 16.85 -1.85
CA ASP A 143 50.36 17.17 -0.79
C ASP A 143 49.88 16.72 0.60
N ALA A 144 48.63 16.25 0.71
CA ALA A 144 48.04 15.79 1.95
C ALA A 144 48.22 14.27 2.14
N ASP A 145 48.42 13.85 3.39
CA ASP A 145 48.43 12.43 3.76
C ASP A 145 47.01 11.86 3.66
N VAL A 146 46.76 11.17 2.54
CA VAL A 146 45.46 10.58 2.19
C VAL A 146 44.99 9.60 3.26
N GLU A 147 45.88 8.86 3.92
CA GLU A 147 45.52 7.84 4.90
C GLU A 147 45.06 8.49 6.22
N ALA A 148 45.80 9.49 6.69
CA ALA A 148 45.41 10.27 7.86
C ALA A 148 44.11 11.06 7.62
N SER A 149 43.94 11.66 6.44
CA SER A 149 42.74 12.38 6.05
C SER A 149 41.51 11.47 5.97
N THR A 150 41.65 10.28 5.39
CA THR A 150 40.57 9.29 5.31
C THR A 150 40.16 8.80 6.70
N GLN A 151 41.12 8.57 7.60
CA GLN A 151 40.82 8.22 8.99
C GLN A 151 40.09 9.33 9.75
N MET A 152 40.43 10.60 9.53
CA MET A 152 39.70 11.73 10.14
C MET A 152 38.26 11.80 9.65
N VAL A 153 38.03 11.60 8.35
CA VAL A 153 36.68 11.62 7.77
C VAL A 153 35.84 10.45 8.28
N ASN A 154 36.39 9.23 8.34
CA ASN A 154 35.68 8.08 8.90
C ASN A 154 35.32 8.28 10.38
N LYS A 155 36.24 8.82 11.19
CA LYS A 155 35.95 9.17 12.59
C LYS A 155 34.87 10.26 12.72
N PHE A 156 34.81 11.19 11.76
CA PHE A 156 33.76 12.20 11.72
C PHE A 156 32.41 11.60 11.34
N LEU A 157 32.36 10.73 10.33
CA LEU A 157 31.15 10.02 9.91
C LEU A 157 30.60 9.15 11.04
N ASP A 158 31.43 8.38 11.74
CA ASP A 158 31.01 7.60 12.91
C ASP A 158 30.35 8.45 14.00
N LYS A 159 30.82 9.70 14.15
CA LYS A 159 30.31 10.65 15.15
C LYS A 159 29.00 11.34 14.71
N VAL A 160 28.81 11.56 13.41
CA VAL A 160 27.64 12.25 12.83
C VAL A 160 26.49 11.29 12.54
N THR A 161 26.77 10.02 12.25
CA THR A 161 25.74 9.01 11.96
C THR A 161 25.09 8.42 13.24
N SER A 162 25.52 8.90 14.42
CA SER A 162 24.83 8.62 15.68
C SER A 162 23.48 9.38 15.72
N PRO A 163 22.36 8.72 16.05
CA PRO A 163 21.04 9.16 15.63
C PRO A 163 20.54 10.43 16.35
N GLN A 164 20.44 11.54 15.62
CA GLN A 164 19.53 12.66 15.88
C GLN A 164 18.92 13.11 14.54
N PRO A 165 17.59 13.37 14.44
CA PRO A 165 16.93 13.65 13.18
C PRO A 165 17.03 15.14 12.81
N HIS A 166 17.62 15.48 11.66
CA HIS A 166 17.29 16.71 10.93
C HIS A 166 17.79 16.67 9.47
N GLU A 167 16.96 17.24 8.60
CA GLU A 167 16.95 17.20 7.15
C GLU A 167 18.17 17.86 6.50
N ILE A 168 18.72 17.24 5.44
CA ILE A 168 19.77 17.84 4.62
C ILE A 168 19.17 18.30 3.29
N ARG A 169 19.25 19.62 3.07
CA ARG A 169 18.88 20.33 1.85
C ARG A 169 19.96 20.09 0.79
N GLN A 170 19.60 19.45 -0.31
CA GLN A 170 20.49 19.24 -1.46
C GLN A 170 20.60 20.53 -2.27
N GLN A 171 21.82 20.99 -2.53
CA GLN A 171 22.12 21.87 -3.66
C GLN A 171 22.94 21.06 -4.67
N ASP A 172 22.30 20.83 -5.81
CA ASP A 172 22.88 20.27 -7.02
C ASP A 172 23.73 21.36 -7.69
N ASN A 173 24.89 20.98 -8.23
CA ASN A 173 25.53 21.62 -9.38
C ASN A 173 26.74 20.76 -9.77
N GLY A 174 26.65 20.14 -10.95
CA GLY A 174 27.75 19.43 -11.57
C GLY A 174 28.63 20.37 -12.37
N GLU A 175 29.94 20.11 -12.33
CA GLU A 175 30.89 20.42 -13.40
C GLU A 175 32.10 19.51 -13.21
N THR A 176 32.41 18.71 -14.24
CA THR A 176 33.53 17.77 -14.25
C THR A 176 34.77 18.51 -14.75
N ASP A 177 35.62 18.96 -13.83
CA ASP A 177 36.97 19.44 -14.13
C ASP A 177 38.00 18.37 -13.73
N ASP A 178 38.70 17.83 -14.73
CA ASP A 178 39.93 17.05 -14.60
C ASP A 178 41.08 18.02 -14.29
N ASP A 179 41.26 18.37 -13.02
CA ASP A 179 42.40 19.17 -12.54
C ASP A 179 43.43 18.22 -11.88
N ASP A 180 44.63 18.12 -12.47
CA ASP A 180 45.74 17.21 -12.14
C ASP A 180 46.32 17.36 -10.71
N ARG A 181 45.74 18.21 -9.86
CA ARG A 181 46.27 18.59 -8.54
C ARG A 181 45.66 17.84 -7.35
N TYR A 182 44.67 17.00 -7.57
CA TYR A 182 43.95 16.30 -6.50
C TYR A 182 43.98 14.78 -6.66
N THR A 183 43.94 14.07 -5.54
CA THR A 183 43.71 12.62 -5.45
C THR A 183 42.27 12.37 -5.07
N THR A 184 41.59 11.46 -5.78
CA THR A 184 40.18 11.17 -5.57
C THR A 184 40.01 9.86 -4.81
N VAL A 185 39.26 9.89 -3.71
CA VAL A 185 38.89 8.72 -2.90
C VAL A 185 37.38 8.54 -2.96
N ILE A 186 36.94 7.31 -3.24
CA ILE A 186 35.53 6.91 -3.33
C ILE A 186 35.22 6.11 -2.07
N LEU A 187 34.33 6.63 -1.21
CA LEU A 187 33.82 5.95 -0.03
C LEU A 187 32.43 5.36 -0.28
#